data_AF-A0AAW9ECT9-F1
#
_entry.id   AF-A0AAW9ECT9-F1
#
_cell.length_a   1.000
_cell.length_b   1.000
_cell.length_c   1.000
_cell.angle_alpha   90.00
_cell.angle_beta   90.00
_cell.angle_gamma   90.00
#
_symmetry.space_group_name_H-M   'P 1'
#
loop_
_entity.id
_entity.type
_entity.pdbx_description
1 polymer ?
#
loop_
_entity_poly.entity_id
_entity_poly.type
_entity_poly.pdbx_seq_one_letter_code
_entity_poly.pdbx_strand_id
1 'polypeptide(L)' 'DLNQPVSVYMTPKERLVTVREGESREVVFAKMHERRVEKALVVDDSFHLLGMITVKDFQKAERKPNACKDEHGRLR' A
#
# COMPACT_ATOMS: atom_id res chain seq x y z
N ASP A 1 -1.07 13.43 -25.03
CA ASP A 1 -0.17 12.77 -25.99
C ASP A 1 0.15 11.38 -25.44
N LEU A 2 -0.14 10.33 -26.21
CA LEU A 2 0.02 8.94 -25.76
C LEU A 2 1.47 8.42 -25.90
N ASN A 3 2.34 9.19 -26.54
CA ASN A 3 3.76 8.83 -26.73
C ASN A 3 4.66 9.32 -25.59
N GLN A 4 4.12 10.06 -24.62
CA GLN A 4 4.93 10.53 -23.50
C GLN A 4 5.18 9.41 -22.49
N PRO A 5 6.41 9.29 -21.97
CA PRO A 5 6.73 8.25 -21.01
C PRO A 5 6.04 8.54 -19.67
N VAL A 6 5.57 7.48 -19.00
CA VAL A 6 4.88 7.55 -17.70
C VAL A 6 5.73 8.28 -16.65
N SER A 7 7.07 8.23 -16.77
CA SER A 7 7.99 8.93 -15.87
C SER A 7 7.80 10.45 -15.80
N VAL A 8 7.19 11.06 -16.82
CA VAL A 8 6.89 12.51 -16.84
C VAL A 8 5.78 12.85 -15.85
N TYR A 9 4.86 11.91 -15.61
CA TYR A 9 3.65 12.14 -14.82
C TYR A 9 3.61 11.35 -13.51
N MET A 10 4.47 10.32 -13.37
CA MET A 10 4.50 9.50 -12.16
C MET A 10 4.97 10.28 -10.95
N THR A 11 4.49 9.87 -9.77
CA THR A 11 5.03 10.38 -8.51
C THR A 11 6.50 9.97 -8.36
N PRO A 12 7.43 10.91 -8.13
CA PRO A 12 8.84 10.61 -7.90
C PRO A 12 9.04 9.67 -6.71
N LYS A 13 10.10 8.86 -6.75
CA LYS A 13 10.39 7.80 -5.77
C LYS A 13 10.45 8.35 -4.33
N GLU A 14 11.05 9.51 -4.15
CA GLU A 14 11.20 10.23 -2.88
C GLU A 14 9.87 10.71 -2.28
N ARG A 15 8.79 10.73 -3.07
CA ARG A 15 7.44 11.10 -2.65
C ARG A 15 6.52 9.89 -2.47
N LEU A 16 7.02 8.67 -2.72
CA LEU A 16 6.25 7.45 -2.49
C LEU A 16 6.23 7.13 -0.99
N VAL A 17 5.08 6.61 -0.53
CA VAL A 17 5.00 6.01 0.81
C VAL A 17 5.33 4.54 0.69
N THR A 18 6.42 4.14 1.33
CA THR A 18 6.89 2.76 1.38
C THR A 18 6.95 2.24 2.80
N VAL A 19 6.68 0.95 2.97
CA VAL A 19 6.72 0.21 4.23
C VAL A 19 7.49 -1.09 4.02
N ARG A 20 8.13 -1.60 5.07
CA ARG A 20 8.78 -2.93 4.99
C ARG A 20 7.77 -4.06 5.14
N GLU A 21 8.13 -5.22 4.63
CA GLU A 21 7.41 -6.45 4.94
C GLU A 21 7.38 -6.69 6.45
N GLY A 22 6.22 -7.09 6.97
CA GLY A 22 6.03 -7.36 8.41
C GLY A 22 5.81 -6.12 9.28
N GLU A 23 5.78 -4.90 8.72
CA GLU A 23 5.41 -3.72 9.51
C GLU A 23 3.97 -3.82 10.05
N SER A 24 3.78 -3.32 11.27
CA SER A 24 2.47 -3.36 11.92
C SER A 24 1.47 -2.49 11.16
N ARG A 25 0.22 -2.92 11.23
CA ARG A 25 -0.89 -2.26 10.54
C ARG A 25 -1.05 -0.80 10.94
N GLU A 26 -0.85 -0.50 12.23
CA GLU A 26 -0.94 0.83 12.82
C GLU A 26 0.14 1.76 12.24
N VAL A 27 1.36 1.24 12.06
CA VAL A 27 2.49 2.01 11.49
C VAL A 27 2.23 2.32 10.02
N VAL A 28 1.75 1.34 9.24
CA VAL A 28 1.37 1.55 7.85
C VAL A 28 0.30 2.64 7.75
N PHE A 29 -0.75 2.57 8.58
CA PHE A 29 -1.83 3.54 8.57
C PHE A 29 -1.35 4.95 8.98
N ALA A 30 -0.52 5.05 10.00
CA ALA A 30 0.06 6.32 10.44
C ALA A 30 0.86 6.98 9.30
N LYS A 31 1.73 6.24 8.60
CA LYS A 31 2.50 6.74 7.45
C LYS A 31 1.60 7.21 6.30
N MET A 32 0.56 6.44 5.99
CA MET A 32 -0.41 6.80 4.94
C MET A 32 -1.20 8.05 5.30
N HIS A 33 -1.63 8.18 6.56
CA HIS A 33 -2.39 9.32 7.06
C HIS A 33 -1.53 10.59 7.11
N GLU A 34 -0.30 10.50 7.61
CA GLU A 34 0.66 11.60 7.66
C GLU A 34 0.90 12.19 6.26
N ARG A 35 1.11 11.33 5.28
CA ARG A 35 1.40 11.72 3.89
C ARG A 35 0.14 11.93 3.04
N ARG A 36 -1.04 11.73 3.62
CA ARG A 36 -2.36 11.85 2.97
C ARG A 36 -2.47 11.06 1.66
N VAL A 37 -1.97 9.82 1.64
CA VAL A 37 -2.03 8.94 0.47
C VAL A 37 -2.94 7.74 0.70
N GLU A 38 -3.59 7.27 -0.37
CA GLU A 38 -4.45 6.10 -0.31
C GLU A 38 -3.72 4.76 -0.42
N LYS A 39 -2.45 4.78 -0.87
CA LYS A 39 -1.68 3.58 -1.23
C LYS A 39 -0.29 3.65 -0.59
N ALA A 40 0.13 2.53 -0.01
CA ALA A 40 1.49 2.33 0.49
C ALA A 40 2.11 1.12 -0.22
N LEU A 41 3.36 1.23 -0.64
CA LEU A 41 4.10 0.17 -1.31
C LEU A 41 4.87 -0.64 -0.28
N VAL A 42 4.77 -1.96 -0.33
CA VAL A 42 5.58 -2.87 0.50
C VAL A 42 6.85 -3.19 -0.27
N VAL A 43 8.01 -2.90 0.33
CA VAL A 43 9.32 -3.09 -0.29
C VAL A 43 10.27 -3.89 0.59
N ASP A 44 11.24 -4.57 -0.03
CA ASP A 44 12.35 -5.20 0.66
C ASP A 44 13.51 -4.21 0.94
N ASP A 45 14.60 -4.70 1.53
CA ASP A 45 15.79 -3.93 1.86
C ASP A 45 16.55 -3.41 0.62
N SER A 46 16.36 -4.06 -0.52
CA SER A 46 16.91 -3.66 -1.83
C SER A 46 15.95 -2.77 -2.62
N PHE A 47 14.83 -2.35 -2.02
CA PHE A 47 13.77 -1.55 -2.63
C PHE A 47 13.02 -2.27 -3.77
N HIS A 48 13.00 -3.60 -3.80
CA HIS A 48 12.12 -4.34 -4.69
C HIS A 48 10.68 -4.29 -4.19
N LEU A 49 9.74 -4.10 -5.10
CA LEU A 49 8.32 -4.07 -4.79
C LEU A 49 7.82 -5.48 -4.48
N LEU A 50 7.38 -5.70 -3.24
CA LEU A 50 6.78 -6.95 -2.79
C LEU A 50 5.25 -6.91 -2.83
N GLY A 51 4.66 -5.73 -2.69
CA GLY A 51 3.20 -5.58 -2.69
C GLY A 51 2.72 -4.15 -2.52
N MET A 52 1.41 -3.99 -2.38
CA MET A 52 0.77 -2.69 -2.17
C MET A 52 -0.43 -2.83 -1.25
N ILE A 53 -0.57 -1.89 -0.31
CA ILE A 53 -1.68 -1.78 0.63
C ILE A 53 -2.53 -0.58 0.24
N THR A 54 -3.86 -0.75 0.24
CA THR A 54 -4.80 0.34 -0.01
C THR A 54 -5.61 0.64 1.25
N VAL A 55 -5.87 1.93 1.54
CA VAL A 55 -6.69 2.33 2.70
C VAL A 55 -8.08 1.70 2.65
N LYS A 56 -8.68 1.60 1.46
CA LYS A 56 -10.03 1.08 1.28
C LYS A 56 -10.14 -0.40 1.64
N ASP A 57 -9.19 -1.22 1.20
CA ASP A 57 -9.20 -2.65 1.51
C ASP A 57 -8.82 -2.89 2.98
N PHE A 58 -7.93 -2.06 3.51
CA PHE A 58 -7.57 -2.06 4.93
C PHE A 58 -8.76 -1.75 5.86
N GLN A 59 -9.50 -0.67 5.59
CA GLN A 59 -10.70 -0.30 6.37
C GLN A 59 -11.82 -1.34 6.26
N LYS A 60 -12.00 -1.95 5.08
CA LYS A 60 -12.92 -3.08 4.91
C LYS A 60 -12.48 -4.30 5.71
N ALA A 61 -11.17 -4.51 5.85
CA ALA A 61 -10.64 -5.62 6.62
C ALA A 61 -10.96 -5.50 8.11
N GLU A 62 -10.83 -4.31 8.69
CA GLU A 62 -11.23 -4.03 10.09
C GLU A 62 -12.74 -4.15 10.32
N ARG A 63 -13.56 -3.65 9.39
CA ARG A 63 -15.04 -3.64 9.54
C ARG A 63 -15.70 -5.01 9.38
N LYS A 64 -14.99 -6.00 8.80
CA LYS A 64 -15.52 -7.36 8.58
C LYS A 64 -14.54 -8.40 9.14
N PRO A 65 -14.51 -8.57 10.48
CA PRO A 65 -13.64 -9.56 11.13
C PRO A 65 -14.04 -11.00 10.77
N ASN A 66 -15.35 -11.25 10.55
CA ASN A 66 -15.88 -12.55 10.16
C ASN A 66 -15.99 -12.74 8.64
N ALA A 67 -15.30 -11.92 7.84
CA ALA A 67 -15.24 -12.17 6.40
C ALA A 67 -14.50 -13.49 6.17
N CYS A 68 -15.08 -14.35 5.33
CA CYS A 68 -14.48 -15.61 4.89
C CYS A 68 -13.23 -15.30 4.06
N LYS A 69 -12.12 -15.08 4.75
CA LYS A 69 -10.84 -14.65 4.19
C LYS A 69 -9.84 -15.79 4.34
N ASP A 70 -8.97 -15.92 3.35
CA ASP A 70 -7.77 -16.75 3.52
C ASP A 70 -6.80 -16.11 4.53
N GLU A 71 -5.72 -16.83 4.85
CA GLU A 71 -4.68 -16.36 5.77
C GLU A 71 -4.00 -15.06 5.31
N HIS A 72 -4.22 -14.65 4.05
CA HIS A 72 -3.72 -13.43 3.43
C HIS A 72 -4.76 -12.31 3.34
N GLY A 73 -5.96 -12.49 3.88
CA GLY A 73 -7.00 -11.46 3.95
C GLY A 73 -7.79 -11.24 2.64
N ARG A 74 -7.65 -12.11 1.64
CA ARG A 74 -8.39 -12.03 0.37
C ARG A 74 -9.78 -12.64 0.55
N LEU A 75 -10.79 -12.02 -0.08
CA LEU A 75 -12.14 -12.57 -0.10
C LEU A 75 -12.20 -13.77 -1.06
N ARG A 76 -12.73 -14.90 -0.58
CA ARG A 76 -13.24 -15.98 -1.45
C ARG A 76 -14.58 -15.62 -2.07
#